data_AF-A0A820PG48-F1
#
_entry.id   AF-A0A820PG48-F1
#
_cell.length_a   1.000
_cell.length_b   1.000
_cell.length_c   1.000
_cell.angle_alpha   90.00
_cell.angle_beta   90.00
_cell.angle_gamma   90.00
#
_symmetry.space_group_name_H-M   'P 1'
#
loop_
_entity.id
_entity.type
_entity.pdbx_description
1 polymer ?
#
loop_
_entity_poly.entity_id
_entity_poly.type
_entity_poly.pdbx_seq_one_letter_code
_entity_poly.pdbx_strand_id
1 'polypeptide(L)'
;VIIERLPPPPPRPRDIIIERWIQYGPQAQRRTILQRAPLPAPYPAPRNVIIQYEQAQARIVRQFHRLGVAQANPAAYVQTYGAHLLDAASLVAQARAAGVVEDIVRSL
;
A
#
# COMPACT_ATOMS: atom_id res chain seq x y z
N VAL A 1 32.97 -9.68 -21.31
CA VAL A 1 31.73 -10.48 -21.52
C VAL A 1 30.96 -10.46 -20.21
N ILE A 2 29.85 -9.73 -20.15
CA ILE A 2 28.98 -9.67 -18.96
C ILE A 2 27.78 -10.55 -19.27
N ILE A 3 27.58 -11.61 -18.48
CA ILE A 3 26.42 -12.51 -18.61
C ILE A 3 25.48 -12.16 -17.46
N GLU A 4 24.38 -11.49 -17.77
CA GLU A 4 23.29 -11.29 -16.81
C GLU A 4 22.62 -12.64 -16.52
N ARG A 5 22.60 -13.02 -15.24
CA ARG A 5 21.90 -14.22 -14.77
C ARG A 5 20.55 -13.79 -14.22
N LEU A 6 19.49 -14.12 -14.94
CA LEU A 6 18.13 -13.94 -14.44
C LEU A 6 17.90 -14.81 -13.19
N PRO A 7 17.15 -14.32 -12.20
CA PRO A 7 16.78 -15.13 -11.05
C PRO A 7 15.96 -16.35 -11.50
N PRO A 8 16.07 -17.49 -10.80
CA PRO A 8 15.30 -18.67 -11.14
C PRO A 8 13.80 -18.37 -11.05
N PRO A 9 12.98 -18.88 -11.99
CA PRO A 9 11.54 -18.67 -11.95
C PRO A 9 10.95 -19.29 -10.67
N PRO A 10 9.89 -18.69 -10.11
CA PRO A 10 9.24 -19.23 -8.93
C PRO A 10 8.70 -20.65 -9.20
N PRO A 11 8.64 -21.50 -8.16
CA PRO A 11 8.12 -22.85 -8.30
C PRO A 11 6.64 -22.83 -8.69
N ARG A 12 6.20 -23.86 -9.42
CA ARG A 12 4.78 -24.02 -9.82
C ARG A 12 3.90 -24.03 -8.55
N PRO A 13 2.80 -23.25 -8.51
CA PRO A 13 1.87 -23.30 -7.40
C PRO A 13 1.31 -24.72 -7.23
N ARG A 14 1.07 -25.11 -5.97
CA ARG A 14 0.52 -26.44 -5.65
C ARG A 14 -0.95 -26.49 -6.05
N ASP A 15 -1.38 -27.61 -6.59
CA ASP A 15 -2.79 -27.85 -6.87
C ASP A 15 -3.58 -27.88 -5.55
N ILE A 16 -4.59 -27.01 -5.44
CA ILE A 16 -5.49 -26.96 -4.30
C ILE A 16 -6.78 -27.67 -4.72
N ILE A 17 -7.02 -28.86 -4.18
CA ILE A 17 -8.26 -29.60 -4.41
C ILE A 17 -9.27 -29.14 -3.37
N ILE A 18 -10.33 -28.45 -3.81
CA ILE A 18 -11.44 -28.02 -2.94
C ILE A 18 -12.57 -29.04 -3.09
N GLU A 19 -12.63 -29.99 -2.16
CA GLU A 19 -13.74 -30.94 -2.09
C GLU A 19 -14.94 -30.28 -1.39
N ARG A 20 -15.85 -29.74 -2.20
CA ARG A 20 -17.12 -29.21 -1.70
C ARG A 20 -18.06 -30.39 -1.43
N TRP A 21 -18.27 -30.72 -0.16
CA TRP A 21 -19.22 -31.73 0.28
C TRP A 21 -20.62 -31.42 -0.28
N ILE A 22 -21.04 -32.14 -1.33
CA ILE A 22 -22.41 -32.10 -1.83
C ILE A 22 -23.23 -33.00 -0.91
N GLN A 23 -24.41 -32.53 -0.47
CA GLN A 23 -25.30 -33.35 0.37
C GLN A 23 -25.69 -34.64 -0.36
N TYR A 24 -25.51 -35.78 0.30
CA TYR A 24 -26.00 -37.08 -0.16
C TYR A 24 -27.53 -37.11 -0.07
N GLY A 25 -28.18 -36.77 -1.17
CA GLY A 25 -29.63 -36.88 -1.34
C GLY A 25 -29.98 -37.20 -2.79
N PRO A 26 -31.21 -37.64 -3.10
CA PRO A 26 -31.63 -37.86 -4.47
C PRO A 26 -31.42 -36.57 -5.27
N GLN A 27 -30.53 -36.65 -6.25
CA GLN A 27 -30.11 -35.52 -7.07
C GLN A 27 -31.34 -35.01 -7.83
N ALA A 28 -31.79 -33.78 -7.52
CA ALA A 28 -32.87 -33.18 -8.29
C ALA A 28 -32.50 -33.22 -9.78
N GLN A 29 -33.39 -33.73 -10.64
CA GLN A 29 -33.18 -33.74 -12.08
C GLN A 29 -33.22 -32.31 -12.62
N ARG A 30 -32.10 -31.61 -12.45
CA ARG A 30 -31.90 -30.27 -13.01
C ARG A 30 -31.65 -30.44 -14.50
N ARG A 31 -32.40 -29.70 -15.32
CA ARG A 31 -32.18 -29.67 -16.76
C ARG A 31 -30.76 -29.14 -17.04
N THR A 32 -29.89 -30.00 -17.53
CA THR A 32 -28.54 -29.61 -17.98
C THR A 32 -28.66 -28.88 -19.32
N ILE A 33 -28.51 -27.56 -19.30
CA ILE A 33 -28.40 -26.77 -20.53
C ILE A 33 -26.93 -26.81 -20.96
N LEU A 34 -26.66 -27.54 -22.04
CA LEU A 34 -25.31 -27.69 -22.58
C LEU A 34 -25.05 -26.57 -23.59
N GLN A 35 -24.51 -25.45 -23.09
CA GLN A 35 -24.06 -24.36 -23.95
C GLN A 35 -22.67 -24.68 -24.48
N ARG A 36 -22.56 -24.97 -25.78
CA ARG A 36 -21.26 -25.11 -26.43
C ARG A 36 -20.54 -23.77 -26.40
N ALA A 37 -19.27 -23.79 -25.98
CA ALA A 37 -18.43 -22.61 -26.04
C ALA A 37 -18.35 -22.11 -27.50
N PRO A 38 -18.41 -20.80 -27.75
CA PRO A 38 -18.14 -20.26 -29.07
C PRO A 38 -16.74 -20.66 -29.52
N LEU A 39 -16.56 -20.84 -30.83
CA LEU A 39 -15.26 -21.20 -31.38
C LEU A 39 -14.20 -20.19 -30.92
N PRO A 40 -13.00 -20.65 -30.51
CA PRO A 40 -11.92 -19.75 -30.16
C PRO A 40 -11.60 -18.88 -31.38
N ALA A 41 -11.51 -17.56 -31.15
CA ALA A 41 -11.08 -16.64 -32.18
C ALA A 41 -9.69 -17.08 -32.69
N PRO A 42 -9.43 -17.02 -34.01
CA PRO A 42 -8.12 -17.35 -34.54
C PRO A 42 -7.07 -16.43 -33.89
N TYR A 43 -6.01 -17.03 -33.34
CA TYR A 43 -4.89 -16.27 -32.82
C TYR A 43 -4.25 -15.49 -33.97
N PRO A 44 -3.94 -14.20 -33.80
CA PRO A 44 -3.17 -13.47 -34.78
C PRO A 44 -1.80 -14.14 -34.95
N ALA A 45 -1.30 -14.17 -36.19
CA ALA A 45 0.02 -14.70 -36.47
C ALA A 45 1.06 -14.01 -35.58
N PRO A 46 1.95 -14.75 -34.90
CA PRO A 46 2.96 -14.15 -34.04
C PRO A 46 3.85 -13.25 -34.90
N ARG A 47 3.88 -11.96 -34.56
CA ARG A 47 4.81 -11.00 -35.16
C ARG A 47 6.07 -10.98 -34.31
N ASN A 48 7.23 -10.98 -34.96
CA ASN A 48 8.49 -10.71 -34.27
C ASN A 48 8.49 -9.22 -33.89
N VAL A 49 8.16 -8.92 -32.63
CA VAL A 49 8.19 -7.55 -32.09
C VAL A 49 9.48 -7.40 -31.31
N ILE A 50 10.32 -6.44 -31.72
CA ILE A 50 11.48 -6.03 -30.94
C ILE A 50 10.98 -5.00 -29.92
N ILE A 51 11.01 -5.35 -28.63
CA ILE A 51 10.65 -4.44 -27.54
C ILE A 51 11.93 -3.75 -27.08
N GLN A 52 12.05 -2.45 -27.37
CA GLN A 52 13.15 -1.62 -26.90
C GLN A 52 12.66 -0.79 -25.70
N TYR A 53 13.15 -1.10 -24.51
CA TYR A 53 12.84 -0.34 -23.31
C TYR A 53 13.75 0.90 -23.25
N GLU A 54 13.13 2.08 -23.18
CA GLU A 54 13.86 3.32 -22.92
C GLU A 54 14.20 3.43 -21.43
N GLN A 55 15.25 4.19 -21.12
CA GLN A 55 15.62 4.46 -19.73
C GLN A 55 14.54 5.29 -19.04
N ALA A 56 14.20 4.92 -17.81
CA ALA A 56 13.23 5.66 -17.01
C ALA A 56 13.73 7.08 -16.73
N GLN A 57 12.97 8.09 -17.17
CA GLN A 57 13.30 9.49 -16.91
C GLN A 57 12.73 9.90 -15.55
N ALA A 58 13.60 10.13 -14.57
CA ALA A 58 13.21 10.60 -13.25
C ALA A 58 13.19 12.14 -13.20
N ARG A 59 12.04 12.73 -12.85
CA ARG A 59 11.91 14.16 -12.59
C ARG A 59 12.14 14.44 -11.11
N ILE A 60 13.27 15.08 -10.77
CA ILE A 60 13.56 15.51 -9.40
C ILE A 60 12.77 16.80 -9.12
N VAL A 61 11.77 16.72 -8.24
CA VAL A 61 11.01 17.89 -7.77
C VAL A 61 11.38 18.16 -6.32
N ARG A 62 12.07 19.29 -6.07
CA ARG A 62 12.32 19.77 -4.71
C ARG A 62 11.09 20.53 -4.22
N GLN A 63 10.50 20.06 -3.13
CA GLN A 63 9.40 20.74 -2.44
C GLN A 63 9.87 21.17 -1.05
N PHE A 64 9.64 22.44 -0.71
CA PHE A 64 9.87 22.97 0.62
C PHE A 64 8.53 23.17 1.31
N HIS A 65 8.29 22.39 2.36
CA HIS A 65 7.07 22.49 3.17
C HIS A 65 7.39 23.24 4.46
N ARG A 66 6.63 24.30 4.75
CA ARG A 66 6.75 25.04 6.00
C ARG A 66 5.90 24.35 7.07
N LEU A 67 6.54 23.58 7.94
CA LEU A 67 5.89 22.74 8.97
C LEU A 67 5.39 23.53 10.20
N GLY A 68 4.93 24.76 10.00
CA GLY A 68 4.15 25.48 11.02
C GLY A 68 4.92 26.25 12.09
N VAL A 69 6.26 26.31 12.08
CA VAL A 69 6.98 27.18 13.02
C VAL A 69 7.09 28.59 12.44
N ALA A 70 6.48 29.57 13.13
CA ALA A 70 6.61 30.98 12.84
C ALA A 70 7.25 31.69 14.04
N GLN A 71 8.19 32.61 13.79
CA GLN A 71 8.69 33.48 14.84
C GLN A 71 7.55 34.38 15.32
N ALA A 72 7.32 34.38 16.63
CA ALA A 72 6.35 35.24 17.29
C ALA A 72 7.03 35.98 18.45
N ASN A 73 6.57 37.20 18.72
CA ASN A 73 6.97 37.91 19.94
C ASN A 73 6.41 37.14 21.16
N PRO A 74 7.25 36.71 22.12
CA PRO A 74 6.80 35.94 23.27
C PRO A 74 5.68 36.63 24.07
N ALA A 75 5.75 37.95 24.25
CA ALA A 75 4.75 38.69 25.00
C ALA A 75 3.38 38.67 24.31
N ALA A 76 3.34 38.89 22.99
CA ALA A 76 2.11 38.86 22.21
C ALA A 76 1.53 37.43 22.10
N TYR A 77 2.41 36.44 22.03
CA TYR A 77 2.02 35.03 21.97
C TYR A 77 1.35 34.58 23.27
N VAL A 78 1.94 34.93 24.43
CA VAL A 78 1.36 34.63 25.75
C VAL A 78 0.05 35.38 25.97
N GLN A 79 -0.08 36.63 25.51
CA GLN A 79 -1.36 37.36 25.59
C GLN A 79 -2.46 36.67 24.78
N THR A 80 -2.14 36.14 23.60
CA THR A 80 -3.14 35.55 22.69
C THR A 80 -3.49 34.11 23.06
N TYR A 81 -2.48 33.31 23.45
CA TYR A 81 -2.63 31.86 23.63
C TYR A 81 -2.30 31.37 25.04
N GLY A 82 -2.00 32.26 25.99
CA GLY A 82 -1.53 31.91 27.33
C GLY A 82 -2.42 30.94 28.09
N ALA A 83 -3.74 31.05 27.93
CA ALA A 83 -4.71 30.14 28.55
C ALA A 83 -4.63 28.69 28.03
N HIS A 84 -4.05 28.49 26.85
CA HIS A 84 -3.89 27.18 26.20
C HIS A 84 -2.45 26.65 26.29
N LEU A 85 -1.53 27.39 26.91
CA LEU A 85 -0.16 26.94 27.09
C LEU A 85 -0.11 25.92 28.23
N LEU A 86 0.44 24.75 27.92
CA LEU A 86 0.75 23.73 28.91
C LEU A 86 2.20 23.91 29.36
N ASP A 87 2.44 23.74 30.66
CA ASP A 87 3.80 23.56 31.15
C ASP A 87 4.33 22.19 30.70
N ALA A 88 5.65 22.05 30.68
CA ALA A 88 6.29 20.82 30.22
C ALA A 88 5.81 19.58 31.02
N ALA A 89 5.56 19.75 32.32
CA ALA A 89 5.08 18.66 33.17
C ALA A 89 3.65 18.23 32.83
N SER A 90 2.70 19.17 32.64
CA SER A 90 1.32 18.81 32.26
C SER A 90 1.23 18.27 30.84
N LEU A 91 2.08 18.75 29.92
CA LEU A 91 2.15 18.21 28.56
C LEU A 91 2.52 16.72 28.57
N VAL A 92 3.57 16.35 29.31
CA VAL A 92 4.01 14.94 29.44
C VAL A 92 2.94 14.09 30.11
N ALA A 93 2.27 14.62 31.14
CA ALA A 93 1.19 13.92 31.82
C ALA A 93 -0.01 13.64 30.88
N GLN A 94 -0.44 14.64 30.10
CA GLN A 94 -1.53 14.48 29.13
C GLN A 94 -1.15 13.55 27.98
N ALA A 95 0.08 13.65 27.45
CA ALA A 95 0.57 12.77 26.40
C ALA A 95 0.58 11.29 26.85
N ARG A 96 1.00 11.02 28.09
CA ARG A 96 0.94 9.68 28.68
C ARG A 96 -0.49 9.20 28.87
N ALA A 97 -1.40 10.06 29.32
CA ALA A 97 -2.82 9.73 29.42
C ALA A 97 -3.45 9.41 28.05
N ALA A 98 -2.96 10.03 26.98
CA ALA A 98 -3.36 9.76 25.61
C ALA A 98 -2.65 8.53 24.98
N GLY A 99 -1.81 7.81 25.73
CA GLY A 99 -1.13 6.59 25.28
C GLY A 99 0.14 6.84 24.45
N VAL A 100 0.68 8.06 24.45
CA VAL A 100 1.97 8.36 23.81
C VAL A 100 3.11 7.97 24.77
N VAL A 101 3.86 6.93 24.40
CA VAL A 101 4.93 6.33 25.22
C VAL A 101 6.33 6.84 24.85
N GLU A 102 6.44 7.68 23.82
CA GLU A 102 7.73 8.20 23.36
C GLU A 102 8.39 9.13 24.40
N ASP A 103 9.73 9.15 24.36
CA ASP A 103 10.59 9.90 25.28
C ASP A 103 10.61 11.39 24.88
N ILE A 104 9.48 12.09 25.08
CA ILE A 104 9.26 13.50 24.71
C ILE A 104 10.32 14.45 25.31
N VAL A 105 11.00 14.02 26.37
CA VAL A 105 12.00 14.82 27.10
C VAL A 105 13.29 15.02 26.29
N ARG A 106 13.59 14.16 25.30
CA ARG A 106 14.84 14.26 24.51
C ARG A 106 14.74 15.11 23.24
N SER A 107 13.53 15.50 22.84
CA SER A 107 13.27 16.21 21.57
C SER A 107 12.83 17.68 21.72
N LEU A 108 12.68 18.16 22.96
CA LEU A 108 12.42 19.56 23.32
C LEU A 108 13.72 20.25 23.75
#